data_AF-A0AAD5GDP5-F1
#
_entry.id   AF-A0AAD5GDP5-F1
#
_cell.length_a   1.000
_cell.length_b   1.000
_cell.length_c   1.000
_cell.angle_alpha   90.00
_cell.angle_beta   90.00
_cell.angle_gamma   90.00
#
_symmetry.space_group_name_H-M   'P 1'
#
loop_
_entity.id
_entity.type
_entity.pdbx_description
1 polymer ?
#
loop_
_entity_poly.entity_id
_entity_poly.type
_entity_poly.pdbx_seq_one_letter_code
_entity_poly.pdbx_strand_id
1 'polypeptide(L)'
;AVDTLRHSDHRHPLNLVYLQQPTHKKENVDDEDEDEHEVEDEVEFVEEDRQCNLYTRESFFPGCRVCGKKFYSHLWIYKCDKCRYYVHVDCATSKREPFMSIFITTSLGKTSKNFEEDEHPNLLHCPFQDEGDSLVKCYMTNQHGLIGNSKQSDGEMIIRNSHQHPLTLFDKQTSGSVSLHDPMKRTQLLCDGCVKPIMSIPLYTCCQDGDEQCCFVLHEWCAKIPPEVQNYAGHPEHTLVLLPKIPGKFFGVFWCAVCKLPSNGFAYGCTKCNYYVDINCAFIPKEITHDSHPNHLLSIVKPSEEQLYKQCKACKWETGRNLVIHCPSCDFYIHVECALLLPRRIKHKIDKHPLTLRYEPAENHIDKYFCEICEDEFSPWKWFYHCSTCAQSMHAACAPLILQCEQNTYAYNEKCVYEFLNVKFGGTLEIKAHPHRLVFVQGLETDGKCVKCPWQLQYRMIFKCLEGCDFAFHYDCASSFVSCSSSLA
;
A
#
# COMPACT_ATOMS: atom_id res chain seq x y z
N ALA A 1 -11.66 40.89 18.50
CA ALA A 1 -12.87 40.06 18.34
C ALA A 1 -13.12 39.92 16.84
N VAL A 2 -12.48 39.00 16.13
CA VAL A 2 -12.64 37.53 16.24
C VAL A 2 -11.29 36.85 15.94
N ASP A 3 -10.43 36.67 16.96
CA ASP A 3 -9.15 35.97 16.75
C ASP A 3 -9.31 34.44 16.75
N THR A 4 -10.50 33.97 17.15
CA THR A 4 -10.88 32.57 17.30
C THR A 4 -12.16 32.26 16.53
N LEU A 5 -12.10 31.34 15.59
CA LEU A 5 -13.24 30.86 14.78
C LEU A 5 -13.57 29.41 15.11
N ARG A 6 -14.85 29.08 15.33
CA ARG A 6 -15.31 27.69 15.30
C ARG A 6 -15.78 27.35 13.90
N HIS A 7 -14.98 26.57 13.18
CA HIS A 7 -15.33 26.10 11.84
C HIS A 7 -16.24 24.87 11.93
N SER A 8 -17.32 24.82 11.16
CA SER A 8 -18.31 23.74 11.21
C SER A 8 -17.74 22.36 10.83
N ASP A 9 -16.67 22.33 10.03
CA ASP A 9 -15.97 21.10 9.64
C ASP A 9 -14.77 20.76 10.54
N HIS A 10 -14.58 21.51 11.65
CA HIS A 10 -13.48 21.25 12.59
C HIS A 10 -13.87 21.47 14.05
N ARG A 11 -13.59 20.47 14.91
CA ARG A 11 -14.06 20.50 16.31
C ARG A 11 -13.33 21.51 17.20
N HIS A 12 -12.10 21.87 16.85
CA HIS A 12 -11.29 22.80 17.63
C HIS A 12 -11.48 24.25 17.18
N PRO A 13 -11.39 25.22 18.10
CA PRO A 13 -11.29 26.61 17.71
C PRO A 13 -10.03 26.84 16.87
N LEU A 14 -10.17 27.59 15.79
CA LEU A 14 -9.09 28.00 14.92
C LEU A 14 -8.63 29.39 15.32
N ASN A 15 -7.33 29.57 15.46
CA ASN A 15 -6.70 30.86 15.71
C ASN A 15 -6.26 31.49 14.40
N LEU A 16 -6.50 32.79 14.25
CA LEU A 16 -6.01 33.54 13.10
C LEU A 16 -4.50 33.81 13.27
N VAL A 17 -3.69 33.38 12.30
CA VAL A 17 -2.23 33.51 12.32
C VAL A 17 -1.75 34.07 10.99
N TYR A 18 -0.74 34.94 11.03
CA TYR A 18 -0.09 35.46 9.83
C TYR A 18 1.09 34.57 9.43
N LEU A 19 1.07 34.01 8.22
CA LEU A 19 2.12 33.11 7.74
C LEU A 19 3.31 33.92 7.18
N GLN A 20 4.37 34.08 7.97
CA GLN A 20 5.69 34.57 7.52
C GLN A 20 6.66 33.40 7.37
N GLN A 21 7.36 33.29 6.23
CA GLN A 21 8.49 32.37 6.10
C GLN A 21 9.75 32.98 6.75
N PRO A 22 10.68 32.16 7.29
CA PRO A 22 11.96 32.66 7.76
C PRO A 22 12.76 33.24 6.59
N THR A 23 13.11 34.53 6.68
CA THR A 23 14.02 35.19 5.74
C THR A 23 15.41 34.58 5.87
N HIS A 24 15.96 34.00 4.80
CA HIS A 24 17.38 33.72 4.72
C HIS A 24 18.14 35.04 4.88
N LYS A 25 18.82 35.24 6.02
CA LYS A 25 19.89 36.24 6.09
C LYS A 25 21.01 35.71 5.19
N LYS A 26 21.17 36.28 4.00
CA LYS A 26 22.45 36.22 3.29
C LYS A 26 23.43 37.07 4.11
N GLU A 27 24.43 36.42 4.70
CA GLU A 27 25.64 37.14 5.09
C GLU A 27 26.32 37.59 3.81
N ASN A 28 26.40 38.89 3.59
CA ASN A 28 27.17 39.48 2.52
C ASN A 28 28.65 39.26 2.84
N VAL A 29 29.35 38.52 1.99
CA VAL A 29 30.78 38.69 1.80
C VAL A 29 30.89 39.47 0.51
N ASP A 30 31.39 40.70 0.65
CA ASP A 30 31.76 41.58 -0.44
C ASP A 30 32.89 40.91 -1.23
N ASP A 31 32.74 40.82 -2.55
CA ASP A 31 33.87 40.83 -3.48
C ASP A 31 33.40 41.50 -4.77
N GLU A 32 34.11 42.58 -5.08
CA GLU A 32 34.04 43.42 -6.27
C GLU A 32 34.52 42.60 -7.48
N ASP A 33 33.87 42.77 -8.64
CA ASP A 33 34.54 43.18 -9.89
C ASP A 33 33.58 43.12 -11.09
N GLU A 34 33.75 44.15 -11.93
CA GLU A 34 33.03 44.50 -13.14
C GLU A 34 33.39 43.54 -14.29
N ASP A 35 32.44 43.27 -15.20
CA ASP A 35 32.58 43.60 -16.63
C ASP A 35 31.44 43.02 -17.49
N GLU A 36 30.88 43.90 -18.32
CA GLU A 36 29.89 43.64 -19.36
C GLU A 36 30.56 43.09 -20.62
N HIS A 37 30.01 42.04 -21.24
CA HIS A 37 30.03 41.88 -22.70
C HIS A 37 28.89 40.97 -23.20
N GLU A 38 28.05 41.55 -24.05
CA GLU A 38 27.09 40.87 -24.93
C GLU A 38 27.81 40.26 -26.15
N VAL A 39 27.55 38.99 -26.47
CA VAL A 39 27.70 38.43 -27.82
C VAL A 39 26.57 37.42 -28.07
N GLU A 40 25.85 37.63 -29.17
CA GLU A 40 24.76 36.80 -29.69
C GLU A 40 25.26 35.55 -30.44
N ASP A 41 24.35 34.56 -30.51
CA ASP A 41 24.24 33.43 -31.44
C ASP A 41 25.20 32.22 -31.35
N GLU A 42 24.65 31.08 -30.91
CA GLU A 42 24.47 29.87 -31.74
C GLU A 42 23.67 28.80 -30.96
N VAL A 43 22.57 28.33 -31.54
CA VAL A 43 21.64 27.36 -30.93
C VAL A 43 22.09 25.93 -31.27
N GLU A 44 23.00 25.36 -30.47
CA GLU A 44 23.21 23.91 -30.42
C GLU A 44 22.40 23.30 -29.27
N PHE A 45 21.53 22.35 -29.61
CA PHE A 45 20.77 21.57 -28.65
C PHE A 45 21.71 20.61 -27.89
N VAL A 46 22.10 21.01 -26.68
CA VAL A 46 22.65 20.11 -25.65
C VAL A 46 21.68 20.14 -24.46
N GLU A 47 21.00 19.02 -24.22
CA GLU A 47 20.24 18.78 -22.99
C GLU A 47 21.25 18.66 -21.82
N GLU A 48 21.57 19.79 -21.18
CA GLU A 48 22.33 19.79 -19.93
C GLU A 48 21.41 19.66 -18.71
N ASP A 49 21.60 18.53 -18.02
CA ASP A 49 21.16 18.22 -16.67
C ASP A 49 21.33 19.40 -15.69
N ARG A 50 20.24 20.14 -15.43
CA ARG A 50 20.15 20.99 -14.22
C ARG A 50 19.63 20.19 -13.05
N GLN A 51 20.51 19.32 -12.55
CA GLN A 51 20.41 18.77 -11.21
C GLN A 51 21.50 19.44 -10.35
N CYS A 52 21.11 20.36 -9.46
CA CYS A 52 21.74 20.47 -8.14
C CYS A 52 21.03 21.43 -7.18
N ASN A 53 20.63 20.84 -6.04
CA ASN A 53 20.88 21.32 -4.68
C ASN A 53 20.15 22.57 -4.16
N LEU A 54 18.88 22.41 -3.77
CA LEU A 54 18.26 23.12 -2.62
C LEU A 54 17.13 22.28 -2.00
N TYR A 55 17.43 21.08 -1.50
CA TYR A 55 16.49 20.29 -0.67
C TYR A 55 17.18 19.89 0.64
N THR A 56 17.53 20.88 1.45
CA THR A 56 17.95 20.66 2.83
C THR A 56 16.93 21.33 3.76
N ARG A 57 16.25 20.51 4.57
CA ARG A 57 15.26 20.88 5.60
C ARG A 57 13.93 21.44 5.08
N GLU A 58 13.09 20.56 4.52
CA GLU A 58 11.73 20.91 4.11
C GLU A 58 10.87 21.38 5.31
N SER A 59 10.68 22.69 5.41
CA SER A 59 9.56 23.29 6.13
C SER A 59 8.27 22.92 5.39
N PHE A 60 7.51 21.98 5.96
CA PHE A 60 6.22 21.55 5.45
C PHE A 60 5.29 22.75 5.14
N PHE A 61 4.89 22.95 3.88
CA PHE A 61 3.89 23.96 3.52
C PHE A 61 2.48 23.38 3.66
N PRO A 62 1.66 23.81 4.63
CA PRO A 62 0.31 23.30 4.76
C PRO A 62 -0.56 23.68 3.55
N GLY A 63 -1.62 22.92 3.31
CA GLY A 63 -2.70 23.25 2.36
C GLY A 63 -4.00 23.53 3.10
N CYS A 64 -4.87 24.36 2.51
CA CYS A 64 -6.17 24.70 3.07
C CYS A 64 -7.10 23.48 3.06
N ARG A 65 -7.66 23.11 4.22
CA ARG A 65 -8.53 21.92 4.36
C ARG A 65 -9.88 22.04 3.67
N VAL A 66 -10.34 23.25 3.42
CA VAL A 66 -11.64 23.50 2.78
C VAL A 66 -11.57 23.46 1.25
N CYS A 67 -10.45 23.87 0.65
CA CYS A 67 -10.33 23.97 -0.81
C CYS A 67 -9.17 23.16 -1.42
N GLY A 68 -8.34 22.52 -0.58
CA GLY A 68 -7.17 21.73 -1.00
C GLY A 68 -5.99 22.53 -1.55
N LYS A 69 -6.13 23.85 -1.76
CA LYS A 69 -5.07 24.71 -2.33
C LYS A 69 -3.97 25.02 -1.31
N LYS A 70 -2.73 25.19 -1.78
CA LYS A 70 -1.57 25.61 -0.97
C LYS A 70 -1.74 27.05 -0.46
N PHE A 71 -1.12 27.36 0.67
CA PHE A 71 -0.97 28.74 1.12
C PHE A 71 0.19 29.41 0.38
N TYR A 72 -0.07 30.56 -0.23
CA TYR A 72 0.98 31.43 -0.76
C TYR A 72 1.52 32.33 0.38
N SER A 73 2.73 32.86 0.22
CA SER A 73 3.37 33.73 1.20
C SER A 73 2.53 34.98 1.52
N HIS A 74 2.66 35.52 2.74
CA HIS A 74 2.04 36.77 3.20
C HIS A 74 0.51 36.73 3.38
N LEU A 75 -0.04 35.58 3.74
CA LEU A 75 -1.48 35.42 3.97
C LEU A 75 -1.81 35.18 5.44
N TRP A 76 -2.93 35.75 5.87
CA TRP A 76 -3.61 35.36 7.10
C TRP A 76 -4.29 34.00 6.89
N ILE A 77 -4.14 33.10 7.86
CA ILE A 77 -4.73 31.76 7.84
C ILE A 77 -5.36 31.44 9.19
N TYR A 78 -6.41 30.63 9.19
CA TYR A 78 -6.92 30.01 10.40
C TYR A 78 -6.19 28.70 10.65
N LYS A 79 -5.59 28.55 11.84
CA LYS A 79 -4.84 27.37 12.27
C LYS A 79 -5.45 26.79 13.55
N CYS A 80 -5.60 25.47 13.61
CA CYS A 80 -5.80 24.75 14.87
C CYS A 80 -4.46 24.40 15.51
N ASP A 81 -4.23 24.86 16.75
CA ASP A 81 -3.01 24.55 17.49
C ASP A 81 -2.96 23.10 18.00
N LYS A 82 -4.09 22.40 18.03
CA LYS A 82 -4.15 21.00 18.51
C LYS A 82 -3.90 19.94 17.43
N CYS A 83 -4.15 20.24 16.16
CA CYS A 83 -4.10 19.20 15.12
C CYS A 83 -3.69 19.75 13.74
N ARG A 84 -2.94 20.87 13.71
CA ARG A 84 -2.38 21.47 12.49
C ARG A 84 -3.43 21.65 11.38
N TYR A 85 -4.69 21.92 11.72
CA TYR A 85 -5.75 22.17 10.73
C TYR A 85 -5.63 23.59 10.21
N TYR A 86 -5.33 23.77 8.92
CA TYR A 86 -5.12 25.09 8.31
C TYR A 86 -6.20 25.38 7.27
N VAL A 87 -6.73 26.60 7.27
CA VAL A 87 -7.77 27.06 6.33
C VAL A 87 -7.49 28.51 5.91
N HIS A 88 -7.75 28.85 4.64
CA HIS A 88 -7.75 30.25 4.21
C HIS A 88 -8.80 31.05 4.99
N VAL A 89 -8.55 32.32 5.24
CA VAL A 89 -9.55 33.20 5.89
C VAL A 89 -10.87 33.15 5.14
N ASP A 90 -10.85 33.34 3.81
CA ASP A 90 -12.06 33.32 2.98
C ASP A 90 -12.78 31.98 3.00
N CYS A 91 -12.02 30.88 3.02
CA CYS A 91 -12.59 29.54 3.12
C CYS A 91 -13.27 29.30 4.47
N ALA A 92 -12.77 29.92 5.54
CA ALA A 92 -13.29 29.74 6.88
C ALA A 92 -14.49 30.66 7.18
N THR A 93 -14.59 31.80 6.48
CA THR A 93 -15.63 32.83 6.69
C THR A 93 -16.72 32.85 5.62
N SER A 94 -16.58 32.09 4.53
CA SER A 94 -17.61 32.00 3.49
C SER A 94 -18.93 31.48 4.09
N LYS A 95 -19.96 32.33 4.09
CA LYS A 95 -21.31 31.93 4.50
C LYS A 95 -21.78 30.84 3.54
N ARG A 96 -22.13 29.68 4.11
CA ARG A 96 -22.67 28.52 3.39
C ARG A 96 -23.98 28.90 2.68
N GLU A 97 -23.90 29.39 1.45
CA GLU A 97 -25.05 29.40 0.58
C GLU A 97 -25.37 27.95 0.17
N PRO A 98 -26.63 27.51 0.24
CA PRO A 98 -27.03 26.12 -0.06
C PRO A 98 -26.52 25.61 -1.41
N PHE A 99 -26.28 26.51 -2.37
CA PHE A 99 -25.79 26.21 -3.71
C PHE A 99 -24.26 26.02 -3.79
N MET A 100 -23.48 26.66 -2.91
CA MET A 100 -22.00 26.54 -2.88
C MET A 100 -21.51 25.27 -2.17
N SER A 101 -22.41 24.53 -1.51
CA SER A 101 -22.17 23.18 -0.96
C SER A 101 -21.70 22.17 -2.02
N ILE A 102 -22.00 22.44 -3.30
CA ILE A 102 -21.65 21.60 -4.45
C ILE A 102 -20.19 21.84 -4.89
N PHE A 103 -19.62 23.02 -4.59
CA PHE A 103 -18.30 23.44 -5.09
C PHE A 103 -17.19 23.44 -4.01
N ILE A 104 -17.51 23.21 -2.74
CA ILE A 104 -16.53 23.12 -1.66
C ILE A 104 -16.20 21.65 -1.37
N THR A 105 -14.93 21.29 -1.60
CA THR A 105 -14.34 20.00 -1.26
C THR A 105 -14.50 19.72 0.23
N THR A 106 -15.53 18.96 0.60
CA THR A 106 -15.91 18.66 1.98
C THR A 106 -14.89 17.74 2.63
N SER A 107 -14.02 18.34 3.45
CA SER A 107 -13.41 17.66 4.60
C SER A 107 -14.53 17.22 5.55
N LEU A 108 -14.62 15.90 5.78
CA LEU A 108 -15.61 15.20 6.60
C LEU A 108 -17.04 15.13 6.00
N GLY A 109 -17.40 13.94 5.51
CA GLY A 109 -18.76 13.51 5.14
C GLY A 109 -19.72 13.47 6.32
N LYS A 110 -20.09 14.64 6.84
CA LYS A 110 -21.17 14.81 7.80
C LYS A 110 -22.14 15.86 7.29
N THR A 111 -23.00 15.49 6.35
CA THR A 111 -24.36 16.08 6.26
C THR A 111 -25.37 15.23 5.49
N SER A 112 -24.98 14.25 4.67
CA SER A 112 -25.96 13.38 3.98
C SER A 112 -25.40 11.99 3.70
N LYS A 113 -26.06 10.94 4.22
CA LYS A 113 -25.83 9.57 3.77
C LYS A 113 -26.38 9.45 2.35
N ASN A 114 -25.61 8.90 1.41
CA ASN A 114 -26.01 8.84 0.00
C ASN A 114 -26.54 7.45 -0.44
N PHE A 115 -26.70 6.52 0.51
CA PHE A 115 -27.22 5.17 0.26
C PHE A 115 -28.00 4.67 1.48
N GLU A 116 -28.98 3.80 1.24
CA GLU A 116 -29.70 3.10 2.30
C GLU A 116 -29.02 1.75 2.58
N GLU A 117 -28.85 1.38 3.86
CA GLU A 117 -28.14 0.14 4.22
C GLU A 117 -28.90 -1.12 3.77
N ASP A 118 -30.24 -1.05 3.79
CA ASP A 118 -31.12 -2.16 3.41
C ASP A 118 -31.03 -2.51 1.91
N GLU A 119 -30.57 -1.58 1.06
CA GLU A 119 -30.34 -1.82 -0.37
C GLU A 119 -29.02 -2.55 -0.65
N HIS A 120 -28.11 -2.62 0.33
CA HIS A 120 -26.76 -3.18 0.18
C HIS A 120 -26.39 -4.17 1.31
N PRO A 121 -27.08 -5.33 1.43
CA PRO A 121 -26.93 -6.25 2.57
C PRO A 121 -25.53 -6.91 2.69
N ASN A 122 -24.72 -6.90 1.63
CA ASN A 122 -23.37 -7.47 1.61
C ASN A 122 -22.30 -6.39 1.33
N LEU A 123 -22.57 -5.15 1.72
CA LEU A 123 -21.65 -4.03 1.49
C LEU A 123 -20.34 -4.25 2.25
N LEU A 124 -19.23 -4.16 1.54
CA LEU A 124 -17.92 -4.26 2.15
C LEU A 124 -17.58 -2.94 2.86
N HIS A 125 -17.23 -3.04 4.14
CA HIS A 125 -16.75 -1.94 4.96
C HIS A 125 -15.23 -2.00 5.08
N CYS A 126 -14.55 -0.95 4.62
CA CYS A 126 -13.09 -0.83 4.68
C CYS A 126 -12.64 0.28 5.64
N PRO A 127 -11.40 0.23 6.14
CA PRO A 127 -10.46 -0.89 6.03
C PRO A 127 -10.90 -2.12 6.84
N PHE A 128 -10.31 -3.28 6.54
CA PHE A 128 -10.49 -4.50 7.35
C PHE A 128 -10.05 -4.28 8.79
N GLN A 129 -10.60 -5.04 9.74
CA GLN A 129 -10.36 -4.79 11.16
C GLN A 129 -8.89 -5.02 11.56
N ASP A 130 -8.28 -6.09 11.06
CA ASP A 130 -6.89 -6.46 11.29
C ASP A 130 -6.26 -7.18 10.07
N GLU A 131 -4.99 -7.56 10.19
CA GLU A 131 -4.19 -8.20 9.12
C GLU A 131 -4.64 -9.63 8.76
N GLY A 132 -5.49 -10.26 9.57
CA GLY A 132 -6.03 -11.60 9.34
C GLY A 132 -7.32 -11.63 8.54
N ASP A 133 -7.90 -10.46 8.27
CA ASP A 133 -9.07 -10.30 7.42
C ASP A 133 -8.68 -10.02 5.96
N SER A 134 -9.54 -10.45 5.04
CA SER A 134 -9.34 -10.27 3.60
C SER A 134 -10.65 -10.33 2.85
N LEU A 135 -10.63 -9.82 1.61
CA LEU A 135 -11.78 -9.89 0.68
C LEU A 135 -12.25 -11.33 0.46
N VAL A 136 -11.30 -12.26 0.31
CA VAL A 136 -11.61 -13.67 0.07
C VAL A 136 -12.31 -14.29 1.29
N LYS A 137 -11.85 -13.98 2.51
CA LYS A 137 -12.47 -14.45 3.74
C LYS A 137 -13.92 -13.96 3.84
N CYS A 138 -14.14 -12.65 3.61
CA CYS A 138 -15.49 -12.06 3.61
C CYS A 138 -16.40 -12.70 2.54
N TYR A 139 -15.88 -12.89 1.34
CA TYR A 139 -16.62 -13.55 0.25
C TYR A 139 -17.07 -14.95 0.67
N MET A 140 -16.18 -15.78 1.24
CA MET A 140 -16.55 -17.13 1.69
C MET A 140 -17.58 -17.10 2.80
N THR A 141 -17.43 -16.23 3.79
CA THR A 141 -18.40 -16.12 4.90
C THR A 141 -19.79 -15.76 4.37
N ASN A 142 -19.89 -14.84 3.41
CA ASN A 142 -21.16 -14.44 2.82
C ASN A 142 -21.81 -15.53 1.97
N GLN A 143 -21.02 -16.36 1.28
CA GLN A 143 -21.55 -17.52 0.53
C GLN A 143 -22.09 -18.62 1.43
N HIS A 144 -21.42 -18.91 2.56
CA HIS A 144 -21.88 -19.89 3.54
C HIS A 144 -23.24 -19.52 4.19
N GLY A 145 -23.58 -18.22 4.24
CA GLY A 145 -24.90 -17.76 4.70
C GLY A 145 -26.03 -17.98 3.68
N LEU A 146 -25.72 -18.17 2.40
CA LEU A 146 -26.68 -18.26 1.29
C LEU A 146 -26.85 -19.69 0.73
N ILE A 147 -25.93 -20.60 1.02
CA ILE A 147 -25.93 -21.95 0.47
C ILE A 147 -25.93 -22.97 1.61
N GLY A 148 -27.10 -23.60 1.84
CA GLY A 148 -27.16 -24.84 2.60
C GLY A 148 -26.30 -25.90 1.90
N ASN A 149 -25.30 -26.41 2.63
CA ASN A 149 -24.45 -27.58 2.34
C ASN A 149 -24.56 -28.13 0.91
N SER A 150 -23.81 -27.58 -0.05
CA SER A 150 -23.58 -28.24 -1.34
C SER A 150 -22.10 -28.57 -1.56
N LYS A 151 -21.88 -29.88 -1.63
CA LYS A 151 -20.78 -30.68 -2.21
C LYS A 151 -19.32 -30.27 -1.95
N GLN A 152 -18.68 -31.06 -1.08
CA GLN A 152 -17.25 -31.13 -0.76
C GLN A 152 -16.29 -31.49 -1.92
N SER A 153 -16.75 -31.69 -3.17
CA SER A 153 -15.90 -32.25 -4.25
C SER A 153 -14.87 -31.29 -4.83
N ASP A 154 -15.13 -29.98 -4.82
CA ASP A 154 -14.35 -29.03 -5.64
C ASP A 154 -13.13 -28.49 -4.89
N GLY A 155 -13.19 -28.43 -3.54
CA GLY A 155 -12.07 -28.02 -2.70
C GLY A 155 -10.89 -29.01 -2.72
N GLU A 156 -11.16 -30.32 -2.90
CA GLU A 156 -10.10 -31.33 -3.04
C GLU A 156 -9.29 -31.17 -4.33
N MET A 157 -9.89 -30.68 -5.42
CA MET A 157 -9.20 -30.47 -6.70
C MET A 157 -8.23 -29.29 -6.66
N ILE A 158 -8.58 -28.21 -5.95
CA ILE A 158 -7.72 -27.03 -5.82
C ILE A 158 -6.48 -27.35 -5.00
N ILE A 159 -6.64 -28.10 -3.91
CA ILE A 159 -5.53 -28.59 -3.08
C ILE A 159 -4.53 -29.39 -3.93
N ARG A 160 -5.01 -30.34 -4.74
CA ARG A 160 -4.16 -31.19 -5.59
C ARG A 160 -3.42 -30.42 -6.70
N ASN A 161 -4.04 -29.39 -7.25
CA ASN A 161 -3.45 -28.61 -8.35
C ASN A 161 -2.54 -27.47 -7.86
N SER A 162 -2.61 -27.12 -6.58
CA SER A 162 -1.85 -25.99 -6.02
C SER A 162 -0.45 -26.34 -5.59
N HIS A 163 -0.24 -27.59 -5.19
CA HIS A 163 1.01 -28.06 -4.66
C HIS A 163 1.19 -29.54 -4.97
N GLN A 164 2.42 -29.98 -5.21
CA GLN A 164 2.71 -31.35 -5.65
C GLN A 164 2.51 -32.38 -4.52
N HIS A 165 2.62 -31.95 -3.28
CA HIS A 165 2.40 -32.80 -2.11
C HIS A 165 0.96 -32.71 -1.61
N PRO A 166 0.40 -33.81 -1.05
CA PRO A 166 -0.89 -33.76 -0.38
C PRO A 166 -0.87 -32.77 0.79
N LEU A 167 -1.93 -31.97 0.92
CA LEU A 167 -2.12 -31.10 2.08
C LEU A 167 -3.00 -31.78 3.11
N THR A 168 -2.65 -31.60 4.37
CA THR A 168 -3.42 -32.07 5.53
C THR A 168 -4.06 -30.88 6.22
N LEU A 169 -5.31 -31.04 6.67
CA LEU A 169 -5.97 -30.04 7.49
C LEU A 169 -5.40 -30.10 8.91
N PHE A 170 -4.76 -29.02 9.33
CA PHE A 170 -4.30 -28.83 10.71
C PHE A 170 -5.38 -28.13 11.52
N ASP A 171 -5.82 -28.77 12.59
CA ASP A 171 -6.86 -28.30 13.50
C ASP A 171 -6.49 -28.50 14.99
N LYS A 172 -7.42 -28.20 15.90
CA LYS A 172 -7.20 -28.35 17.36
C LYS A 172 -6.95 -29.79 17.81
N GLN A 173 -7.29 -30.79 16.98
CA GLN A 173 -7.21 -32.21 17.31
C GLN A 173 -5.92 -32.84 16.76
N THR A 174 -5.22 -32.15 15.87
CA THR A 174 -3.99 -32.61 15.24
C THR A 174 -2.82 -32.55 16.22
N SER A 175 -2.04 -33.64 16.33
CA SER A 175 -0.83 -33.68 17.16
C SER A 175 0.32 -32.95 16.46
N GLY A 176 0.74 -31.81 16.98
CA GLY A 176 1.82 -30.98 16.44
C GLY A 176 1.66 -29.51 16.83
N SER A 177 2.71 -28.70 16.68
CA SER A 177 2.64 -27.25 16.92
C SER A 177 3.05 -26.47 15.66
N VAL A 178 2.10 -25.79 15.03
CA VAL A 178 2.38 -24.80 13.98
C VAL A 178 2.46 -23.43 14.63
N SER A 179 3.57 -22.72 14.45
CA SER A 179 3.73 -21.34 14.92
C SER A 179 2.96 -20.40 14.00
N LEU A 180 1.76 -20.00 14.43
CA LEU A 180 0.93 -19.02 13.74
C LEU A 180 1.63 -17.65 13.67
N HIS A 181 1.13 -16.79 12.78
CA HIS A 181 1.62 -15.43 12.65
C HIS A 181 1.45 -14.66 13.98
N ASP A 182 2.56 -14.13 14.48
CA ASP A 182 2.62 -13.34 15.72
C ASP A 182 3.65 -12.21 15.54
N PRO A 183 3.19 -10.98 15.22
CA PRO A 183 4.07 -9.82 15.07
C PRO A 183 4.89 -9.52 16.32
N MET A 184 4.36 -9.83 17.51
CA MET A 184 5.04 -9.56 18.79
C MET A 184 6.24 -10.50 18.99
N LYS A 185 6.17 -11.71 18.43
CA LYS A 185 7.26 -12.70 18.46
C LYS A 185 8.16 -12.67 17.23
N ARG A 186 7.94 -11.72 16.29
CA ARG A 186 8.58 -11.70 14.95
C ARG A 186 8.35 -13.02 14.19
N THR A 187 7.21 -13.66 14.40
CA THR A 187 6.84 -14.88 13.69
C THR A 187 5.93 -14.50 12.53
N GLN A 188 6.35 -14.82 11.31
CA GLN A 188 5.54 -14.57 10.12
C GLN A 188 5.15 -15.89 9.45
N LEU A 189 3.87 -16.23 9.50
CA LEU A 189 3.28 -17.32 8.72
C LEU A 189 2.32 -16.72 7.69
N LEU A 190 2.70 -16.77 6.41
CA LEU A 190 1.89 -16.28 5.30
C LEU A 190 1.30 -17.44 4.51
N CYS A 191 0.03 -17.31 4.16
CA CYS A 191 -0.65 -18.21 3.24
C CYS A 191 -0.02 -18.13 1.84
N ASP A 192 0.30 -19.27 1.23
CA ASP A 192 0.83 -19.36 -0.14
C ASP A 192 -0.21 -18.96 -1.20
N GLY A 193 -1.50 -18.97 -0.85
CA GLY A 193 -2.58 -18.56 -1.73
C GLY A 193 -2.77 -17.06 -1.79
N CYS A 194 -3.11 -16.42 -0.66
CA CYS A 194 -3.47 -15.00 -0.62
C CYS A 194 -2.35 -14.07 -0.16
N VAL A 195 -1.21 -14.63 0.30
CA VAL A 195 -0.07 -13.89 0.86
C VAL A 195 -0.44 -13.06 2.10
N LYS A 196 -1.55 -13.39 2.77
CA LYS A 196 -1.93 -12.77 4.05
C LYS A 196 -1.52 -13.61 5.25
N PRO A 197 -1.28 -12.97 6.41
CA PRO A 197 -1.04 -13.65 7.68
C PRO A 197 -2.06 -14.74 8.03
N ILE A 198 -1.58 -15.89 8.49
CA ILE A 198 -2.42 -16.92 9.09
C ILE A 198 -2.45 -16.71 10.61
N MET A 199 -3.54 -16.09 11.08
CA MET A 199 -3.73 -15.75 12.50
C MET A 199 -4.52 -16.81 13.30
N SER A 200 -5.17 -17.76 12.61
CA SER A 200 -6.02 -18.76 13.24
C SER A 200 -6.06 -20.06 12.46
N ILE A 201 -6.37 -21.14 13.18
CA ILE A 201 -6.74 -22.46 12.64
C ILE A 201 -8.26 -22.57 12.41
N PRO A 202 -8.75 -23.49 11.56
CA PRO A 202 -7.98 -24.51 10.82
C PRO A 202 -7.25 -23.95 9.59
N LEU A 203 -6.19 -24.64 9.18
CA LEU A 203 -5.36 -24.30 8.02
C LEU A 203 -4.88 -25.58 7.33
N TYR A 204 -4.54 -25.52 6.06
CA TYR A 204 -3.92 -26.65 5.35
C TYR A 204 -2.40 -26.50 5.36
N THR A 205 -1.68 -27.56 5.68
CA THR A 205 -0.21 -27.64 5.62
C THR A 205 0.23 -28.83 4.79
N CYS A 206 1.38 -28.68 4.13
CA CYS A 206 2.13 -29.82 3.63
C CYS A 206 2.90 -30.47 4.79
N CYS A 207 2.75 -31.80 4.94
CA CYS A 207 3.40 -32.59 6.00
C CYS A 207 4.11 -33.82 5.41
N GLN A 208 4.94 -33.66 4.36
CA GLN A 208 5.64 -34.81 3.79
C GLN A 208 6.87 -35.21 4.62
N ASP A 209 6.90 -36.48 5.04
CA ASP A 209 8.04 -37.17 5.61
C ASP A 209 9.11 -37.38 4.51
N GLY A 210 10.00 -36.41 4.32
CA GLY A 210 11.12 -36.49 3.37
C GLY A 210 11.60 -35.16 2.78
N ASP A 211 10.75 -34.13 2.80
CA ASP A 211 11.10 -32.76 2.41
C ASP A 211 10.78 -31.81 3.57
N GLU A 212 11.65 -31.83 4.58
CA GLU A 212 11.56 -30.98 5.78
C GLU A 212 11.56 -29.46 5.46
N GLN A 213 11.80 -29.08 4.20
CA GLN A 213 11.83 -27.70 3.72
C GLN A 213 10.52 -27.27 3.02
N CYS A 214 9.56 -28.18 2.85
CA CYS A 214 8.30 -27.87 2.18
C CYS A 214 7.30 -27.15 3.11
N CYS A 215 7.42 -25.83 3.21
CA CYS A 215 6.59 -24.97 4.08
C CYS A 215 5.29 -24.46 3.43
N PHE A 216 4.64 -25.26 2.58
CA PHE A 216 3.41 -24.84 1.90
C PHE A 216 2.21 -24.84 2.85
N VAL A 217 1.55 -23.70 2.99
CA VAL A 217 0.44 -23.48 3.91
C VAL A 217 -0.68 -22.64 3.28
N LEU A 218 -1.94 -23.01 3.52
CA LEU A 218 -3.10 -22.26 3.06
C LEU A 218 -4.08 -21.99 4.20
N HIS A 219 -4.75 -20.84 4.17
CA HIS A 219 -6.00 -20.69 4.91
C HIS A 219 -7.01 -21.74 4.44
N GLU A 220 -7.89 -22.18 5.34
CA GLU A 220 -8.98 -23.10 4.97
C GLU A 220 -9.83 -22.55 3.80
N TRP A 221 -10.17 -21.27 3.85
CA TRP A 221 -10.94 -20.61 2.80
C TRP A 221 -10.15 -20.40 1.51
N CYS A 222 -8.82 -20.25 1.55
CA CYS A 222 -7.98 -20.19 0.35
C CYS A 222 -7.97 -21.51 -0.41
N ALA A 223 -8.12 -22.63 0.28
CA ALA A 223 -8.21 -23.95 -0.34
C ALA A 223 -9.58 -24.24 -0.98
N LYS A 224 -10.59 -23.41 -0.71
CA LYS A 224 -12.00 -23.62 -1.10
C LYS A 224 -12.54 -22.52 -2.02
N ILE A 225 -11.69 -21.64 -2.56
CA ILE A 225 -12.09 -20.62 -3.52
C ILE A 225 -12.65 -21.23 -4.82
N PRO A 226 -13.57 -20.58 -5.54
CA PRO A 226 -14.07 -21.11 -6.82
C PRO A 226 -12.92 -21.39 -7.81
N PRO A 227 -12.97 -22.47 -8.59
CA PRO A 227 -11.94 -22.74 -9.60
C PRO A 227 -11.98 -21.75 -10.77
N GLU A 228 -13.10 -21.05 -10.97
CA GLU A 228 -13.31 -20.13 -12.09
C GLU A 228 -14.16 -18.93 -11.67
N VAL A 229 -13.93 -17.79 -12.33
CA VAL A 229 -14.75 -16.57 -12.22
C VAL A 229 -15.18 -16.16 -13.63
N GLN A 230 -16.49 -16.13 -13.86
CA GLN A 230 -17.10 -15.75 -15.13
C GLN A 230 -17.53 -14.28 -15.13
N ASN A 231 -17.63 -13.67 -16.32
CA ASN A 231 -18.12 -12.29 -16.50
C ASN A 231 -17.39 -11.26 -15.60
N TYR A 232 -16.08 -11.42 -15.42
CA TYR A 232 -15.31 -10.51 -14.58
C TYR A 232 -15.36 -9.09 -15.13
N ALA A 233 -15.71 -8.10 -14.31
CA ALA A 233 -15.98 -6.74 -14.80
C ALA A 233 -14.82 -6.10 -15.59
N GLY A 234 -13.57 -6.43 -15.23
CA GLY A 234 -12.38 -5.95 -15.94
C GLY A 234 -11.94 -6.82 -17.12
N HIS A 235 -12.56 -7.98 -17.33
CA HIS A 235 -12.30 -8.90 -18.43
C HIS A 235 -13.52 -9.80 -18.72
N PRO A 236 -14.62 -9.24 -19.25
CA PRO A 236 -15.87 -9.98 -19.44
C PRO A 236 -15.81 -10.96 -20.61
N GLU A 237 -14.83 -10.82 -21.52
CA GLU A 237 -14.75 -11.61 -22.75
C GLU A 237 -14.38 -13.07 -22.51
N HIS A 238 -13.69 -13.37 -21.40
CA HIS A 238 -13.23 -14.72 -21.07
C HIS A 238 -13.41 -15.04 -19.58
N THR A 239 -13.71 -16.30 -19.30
CA THR A 239 -13.65 -16.85 -17.94
C THR A 239 -12.22 -16.82 -17.42
N LEU A 240 -12.04 -16.32 -16.20
CA LEU A 240 -10.78 -16.38 -15.48
C LEU A 240 -10.70 -17.72 -14.73
N VAL A 241 -9.60 -18.44 -14.90
CA VAL A 241 -9.35 -19.71 -14.19
C VAL A 241 -8.40 -19.50 -13.03
N LEU A 242 -8.59 -20.24 -11.94
CA LEU A 242 -7.69 -20.21 -10.80
C LEU A 242 -6.35 -20.85 -11.17
N LEU A 243 -5.27 -20.10 -10.96
CA LEU A 243 -3.89 -20.49 -11.21
C LEU A 243 -3.11 -20.37 -9.90
N PRO A 244 -2.79 -21.50 -9.25
CA PRO A 244 -1.95 -21.48 -8.05
C PRO A 244 -0.53 -20.95 -8.31
N LYS A 245 -0.02 -21.18 -9.53
CA LYS A 245 1.19 -20.55 -10.07
C LYS A 245 0.95 -20.21 -11.53
N ILE A 246 1.46 -19.05 -11.96
CA ILE A 246 1.28 -18.60 -13.34
C ILE A 246 2.33 -19.27 -14.24
N PRO A 247 1.91 -20.01 -15.29
CA PRO A 247 2.85 -20.66 -16.20
C PRO A 247 3.80 -19.65 -16.86
N GLY A 248 5.09 -19.99 -16.93
CA GLY A 248 6.11 -19.17 -17.58
C GLY A 248 6.53 -17.91 -16.82
N LYS A 249 5.98 -17.63 -15.62
CA LYS A 249 6.46 -16.55 -14.76
C LYS A 249 7.53 -17.08 -13.82
N PHE A 250 8.71 -16.45 -13.85
CA PHE A 250 9.80 -16.75 -12.93
C PHE A 250 9.31 -16.60 -11.48
N PHE A 251 9.58 -17.56 -10.61
CA PHE A 251 9.07 -17.59 -9.21
C PHE A 251 7.56 -17.34 -9.05
N GLY A 252 6.75 -17.53 -10.11
CA GLY A 252 5.33 -17.23 -10.10
C GLY A 252 4.97 -15.74 -9.97
N VAL A 253 5.92 -14.80 -10.04
CA VAL A 253 5.62 -13.37 -9.84
C VAL A 253 4.86 -12.80 -11.04
N PHE A 254 3.76 -12.12 -10.78
CA PHE A 254 2.92 -11.45 -11.76
C PHE A 254 2.40 -10.11 -11.25
N TRP A 255 1.94 -9.26 -12.17
CA TRP A 255 1.34 -7.97 -11.84
C TRP A 255 -0.19 -8.11 -11.83
N CYS A 256 -0.83 -7.80 -10.71
CA CYS A 256 -2.28 -7.82 -10.63
C CYS A 256 -2.89 -6.71 -11.49
N ALA A 257 -3.86 -7.04 -12.33
CA ALA A 257 -4.51 -6.08 -13.22
C ALA A 257 -5.37 -5.03 -12.49
N VAL A 258 -5.74 -5.28 -11.24
CA VAL A 258 -6.58 -4.40 -10.42
C VAL A 258 -5.73 -3.46 -9.56
N CYS A 259 -4.97 -4.01 -8.60
CA CYS A 259 -4.17 -3.21 -7.65
C CYS A 259 -2.80 -2.79 -8.19
N LYS A 260 -2.38 -3.34 -9.35
CA LYS A 260 -1.07 -3.08 -9.99
C LYS A 260 0.14 -3.37 -9.10
N LEU A 261 -0.02 -4.16 -8.05
CA LEU A 261 1.08 -4.65 -7.25
C LEU A 261 1.56 -6.01 -7.77
N PRO A 262 2.86 -6.31 -7.65
CA PRO A 262 3.38 -7.65 -7.87
C PRO A 262 2.82 -8.62 -6.83
N SER A 263 2.55 -9.85 -7.25
CA SER A 263 2.19 -10.95 -6.36
C SER A 263 2.75 -12.26 -6.89
N ASN A 264 2.98 -13.21 -5.99
CA ASN A 264 3.36 -14.58 -6.31
C ASN A 264 2.45 -15.62 -5.65
N GLY A 265 1.30 -15.18 -5.13
CA GLY A 265 0.24 -16.07 -4.64
C GLY A 265 -0.61 -16.62 -5.77
N PHE A 266 -1.78 -17.12 -5.42
CA PHE A 266 -2.78 -17.58 -6.39
C PHE A 266 -3.35 -16.40 -7.18
N ALA A 267 -3.72 -16.68 -8.43
CA ALA A 267 -4.30 -15.70 -9.34
C ALA A 267 -5.52 -16.27 -10.06
N TYR A 268 -6.51 -15.43 -10.34
CA TYR A 268 -7.47 -15.69 -11.41
C TYR A 268 -6.91 -15.13 -12.72
N GLY A 269 -6.74 -16.00 -13.71
CA GLY A 269 -6.00 -15.69 -14.92
C GLY A 269 -6.70 -16.09 -16.21
N CYS A 270 -6.52 -15.26 -17.24
CA CYS A 270 -6.72 -15.63 -18.64
C CYS A 270 -5.35 -15.65 -19.32
N THR A 271 -4.83 -16.85 -19.59
CA THR A 271 -3.52 -17.03 -20.22
C THR A 271 -3.48 -16.52 -21.66
N LYS A 272 -4.60 -16.61 -22.39
CA LYS A 272 -4.73 -16.09 -23.76
C LYS A 272 -4.52 -14.58 -23.83
N CYS A 273 -5.02 -13.86 -22.84
CA CYS A 273 -4.94 -12.39 -22.79
C CYS A 273 -3.81 -11.88 -21.88
N ASN A 274 -3.06 -12.77 -21.22
CA ASN A 274 -2.07 -12.42 -20.19
C ASN A 274 -2.66 -11.46 -19.12
N TYR A 275 -3.91 -11.73 -18.74
CA TYR A 275 -4.68 -10.95 -17.76
C TYR A 275 -4.77 -11.72 -16.45
N TYR A 276 -4.19 -11.18 -15.37
CA TYR A 276 -4.11 -11.86 -14.08
C TYR A 276 -4.56 -10.94 -12.95
N VAL A 277 -5.33 -11.49 -12.02
CA VAL A 277 -5.85 -10.78 -10.84
C VAL A 277 -5.51 -11.62 -9.62
N ASP A 278 -4.84 -11.03 -8.63
CA ASP A 278 -4.61 -11.73 -7.36
C ASP A 278 -5.95 -12.07 -6.69
N ILE A 279 -6.00 -13.18 -5.95
CA ILE A 279 -7.28 -13.66 -5.41
C ILE A 279 -7.94 -12.66 -4.45
N ASN A 280 -7.21 -11.76 -3.78
CA ASN A 280 -7.84 -10.73 -2.96
C ASN A 280 -8.57 -9.72 -3.85
N CYS A 281 -7.96 -9.26 -4.94
CA CYS A 281 -8.61 -8.33 -5.87
C CYS A 281 -9.71 -8.96 -6.74
N ALA A 282 -9.73 -10.28 -6.89
CA ALA A 282 -10.73 -10.96 -7.73
C ALA A 282 -12.15 -10.87 -7.17
N PHE A 283 -12.30 -10.71 -5.85
CA PHE A 283 -13.61 -10.62 -5.18
C PHE A 283 -13.94 -9.20 -4.72
N ILE A 284 -13.28 -8.20 -5.30
CA ILE A 284 -13.58 -6.81 -4.99
C ILE A 284 -15.01 -6.45 -5.46
N PRO A 285 -15.91 -6.02 -4.57
CA PRO A 285 -17.26 -5.61 -4.97
C PRO A 285 -17.20 -4.29 -5.72
N LYS A 286 -18.20 -3.99 -6.56
CA LYS A 286 -18.26 -2.74 -7.34
C LYS A 286 -18.31 -1.50 -6.44
N GLU A 287 -18.89 -1.65 -5.26
CA GLU A 287 -19.14 -0.58 -4.31
C GLU A 287 -18.71 -1.00 -2.91
N ILE A 288 -18.13 -0.05 -2.18
CA ILE A 288 -17.66 -0.21 -0.80
C ILE A 288 -17.99 1.02 0.03
N THR A 289 -17.82 0.92 1.33
CA THR A 289 -17.68 2.09 2.21
C THR A 289 -16.29 2.12 2.82
N HIS A 290 -15.84 3.30 3.23
CA HIS A 290 -14.53 3.45 3.86
C HIS A 290 -14.60 4.40 5.06
N ASP A 291 -13.95 4.05 6.18
CA ASP A 291 -13.94 4.86 7.41
C ASP A 291 -13.44 6.30 7.22
N SER A 292 -12.52 6.49 6.28
CA SER A 292 -11.98 7.82 5.95
C SER A 292 -12.97 8.70 5.17
N HIS A 293 -14.07 8.13 4.69
CA HIS A 293 -15.18 8.83 4.05
C HIS A 293 -16.52 8.20 4.47
N PRO A 294 -16.92 8.39 5.73
CA PRO A 294 -18.09 7.73 6.29
C PRO A 294 -19.37 8.23 5.62
N ASN A 295 -20.42 7.41 5.66
CA ASN A 295 -21.77 7.66 5.15
C ASN A 295 -21.91 7.73 3.62
N HIS A 296 -20.82 7.58 2.88
CA HIS A 296 -20.86 7.64 1.42
C HIS A 296 -20.49 6.29 0.81
N LEU A 297 -21.25 5.88 -0.19
CA LEU A 297 -20.93 4.78 -1.07
C LEU A 297 -19.83 5.19 -2.03
N LEU A 298 -18.81 4.35 -2.15
CA LEU A 298 -17.67 4.55 -3.02
C LEU A 298 -17.69 3.50 -4.13
N SER A 299 -17.59 3.95 -5.38
CA SER A 299 -17.60 3.09 -6.55
C SER A 299 -16.19 2.90 -7.10
N ILE A 300 -15.91 1.70 -7.60
CA ILE A 300 -14.67 1.43 -8.31
C ILE A 300 -14.84 1.85 -9.76
N VAL A 301 -13.99 2.76 -10.22
CA VAL A 301 -14.08 3.34 -11.56
C VAL A 301 -12.71 3.38 -12.22
N LYS A 302 -12.72 3.42 -13.56
CA LYS A 302 -11.54 3.82 -14.33
C LYS A 302 -11.55 5.35 -14.43
N PRO A 303 -10.47 6.04 -14.03
CA PRO A 303 -10.42 7.50 -14.05
C PRO A 303 -10.46 8.02 -15.49
N SER A 304 -11.20 9.11 -15.71
CA SER A 304 -11.12 9.92 -16.94
C SER A 304 -9.78 10.66 -17.03
N GLU A 305 -9.49 11.28 -18.18
CA GLU A 305 -8.23 12.03 -18.39
C GLU A 305 -8.04 13.15 -17.35
N GLU A 306 -9.10 13.87 -17.00
CA GLU A 306 -9.09 14.91 -15.96
C GLU A 306 -8.87 14.34 -14.55
N GLN A 307 -9.26 13.08 -14.34
CA GLN A 307 -9.15 12.41 -13.06
C GLN A 307 -7.78 11.76 -12.85
N LEU A 308 -6.90 11.67 -13.85
CA LEU A 308 -5.58 11.03 -13.75
C LEU A 308 -4.62 11.73 -12.78
N TYR A 309 -4.77 13.04 -12.62
CA TYR A 309 -3.93 13.88 -11.76
C TYR A 309 -4.55 14.12 -10.37
N LYS A 310 -5.69 13.48 -10.08
CA LYS A 310 -6.31 13.57 -8.76
C LYS A 310 -5.44 12.85 -7.75
N GLN A 311 -5.35 13.39 -6.55
CA GLN A 311 -4.52 12.80 -5.50
C GLN A 311 -5.32 11.79 -4.68
N CYS A 312 -4.74 10.60 -4.51
CA CYS A 312 -5.22 9.61 -3.57
C CYS A 312 -5.19 10.17 -2.14
N LYS A 313 -6.32 10.07 -1.43
CA LYS A 313 -6.40 10.62 -0.05
C LYS A 313 -5.50 9.87 0.94
N ALA A 314 -5.09 8.64 0.63
CA ALA A 314 -4.21 7.82 1.46
C ALA A 314 -2.72 8.16 1.30
N CYS A 315 -2.16 7.93 0.11
CA CYS A 315 -0.73 8.09 -0.13
C CYS A 315 -0.35 9.48 -0.66
N LYS A 316 -1.32 10.29 -1.12
CA LYS A 316 -1.15 11.58 -1.82
C LYS A 316 -0.54 11.52 -3.22
N TRP A 317 -0.35 10.32 -3.74
CA TRP A 317 0.10 10.12 -5.12
C TRP A 317 -1.07 10.27 -6.09
N GLU A 318 -0.75 10.56 -7.34
CA GLU A 318 -1.72 10.66 -8.41
C GLU A 318 -2.40 9.32 -8.66
N THR A 319 -3.70 9.35 -8.94
CA THR A 319 -4.54 8.22 -9.33
C THR A 319 -3.96 7.49 -10.55
N GLY A 320 -3.44 8.24 -11.52
CA GLY A 320 -2.95 7.71 -12.78
C GLY A 320 -4.04 6.96 -13.54
N ARG A 321 -3.65 6.04 -14.43
CA ARG A 321 -4.58 5.28 -15.30
C ARG A 321 -5.19 4.03 -14.64
N ASN A 322 -4.90 3.81 -13.36
CA ASN A 322 -5.31 2.61 -12.64
C ASN A 322 -6.75 2.74 -12.14
N LEU A 323 -7.38 1.61 -11.81
CA LEU A 323 -8.69 1.65 -11.15
C LEU A 323 -8.56 2.38 -9.81
N VAL A 324 -9.58 3.17 -9.49
CA VAL A 324 -9.65 3.95 -8.26
C VAL A 324 -11.00 3.80 -7.61
N ILE A 325 -11.03 3.94 -6.29
CA ILE A 325 -12.24 4.04 -5.50
C ILE A 325 -12.60 5.51 -5.38
N HIS A 326 -13.78 5.88 -5.85
CA HIS A 326 -14.23 7.26 -5.98
C HIS A 326 -15.62 7.45 -5.37
N CYS A 327 -15.85 8.60 -4.74
CA CYS A 327 -17.18 9.03 -4.32
C CYS A 327 -17.84 9.87 -5.43
N PRO A 328 -18.97 9.46 -6.03
CA PRO A 328 -19.63 10.22 -7.09
C PRO A 328 -20.01 11.66 -6.71
N SER A 329 -20.23 11.91 -5.42
CA SER A 329 -20.69 13.21 -4.89
C SER A 329 -19.56 14.07 -4.31
N CYS A 330 -18.31 13.59 -4.27
CA CYS A 330 -17.21 14.28 -3.61
C CYS A 330 -15.90 14.19 -4.41
N ASP A 331 -15.01 15.18 -4.25
CA ASP A 331 -13.63 15.11 -4.77
C ASP A 331 -12.76 14.18 -3.89
N PHE A 332 -13.17 12.91 -3.86
CA PHE A 332 -12.61 11.86 -3.04
C PHE A 332 -12.19 10.69 -3.93
N TYR A 333 -10.89 10.39 -3.88
CA TYR A 333 -10.25 9.35 -4.67
C TYR A 333 -9.26 8.60 -3.78
N ILE A 334 -9.28 7.28 -3.84
CA ILE A 334 -8.30 6.41 -3.20
C ILE A 334 -7.86 5.36 -4.23
N HIS A 335 -6.57 5.05 -4.29
CA HIS A 335 -6.10 3.86 -5.00
C HIS A 335 -6.74 2.59 -4.41
N VAL A 336 -7.02 1.60 -5.24
CA VAL A 336 -7.64 0.34 -4.80
C VAL A 336 -6.80 -0.35 -3.73
N GLU A 337 -5.48 -0.41 -3.92
CA GLU A 337 -4.55 -0.98 -2.96
C GLU A 337 -4.59 -0.25 -1.62
N CYS A 338 -4.60 1.09 -1.62
CA CYS A 338 -4.58 1.88 -0.39
C CYS A 338 -5.83 1.67 0.47
N ALA A 339 -7.00 1.45 -0.15
CA ALA A 339 -8.23 1.19 0.58
C ALA A 339 -8.32 -0.24 1.14
N LEU A 340 -7.67 -1.21 0.49
CA LEU A 340 -7.87 -2.63 0.77
C LEU A 340 -6.75 -3.31 1.57
N LEU A 341 -5.48 -2.90 1.38
CA LEU A 341 -4.36 -3.64 1.99
C LEU A 341 -3.90 -3.03 3.32
N LEU A 342 -4.44 -1.87 3.71
CA LEU A 342 -4.15 -1.21 4.98
C LEU A 342 -5.24 -1.53 6.01
N PRO A 343 -5.03 -2.45 6.97
CA PRO A 343 -6.02 -2.74 8.00
C PRO A 343 -6.18 -1.59 8.99
N ARG A 344 -7.34 -1.55 9.67
CA ARG A 344 -7.66 -0.55 10.69
C ARG A 344 -6.69 -0.60 11.86
N ARG A 345 -6.31 -1.81 12.30
CA ARG A 345 -5.40 -2.02 13.42
C ARG A 345 -4.32 -3.04 13.09
N ILE A 346 -3.12 -2.76 13.55
CA ILE A 346 -1.97 -3.67 13.45
C ILE A 346 -1.35 -3.88 14.82
N LYS A 347 -0.68 -5.02 14.99
CA LYS A 347 0.22 -5.25 16.12
C LYS A 347 1.65 -5.21 15.61
N HIS A 348 2.55 -4.60 16.35
CA HIS A 348 3.94 -4.48 15.93
C HIS A 348 4.85 -4.62 17.14
N LYS A 349 5.99 -5.33 17.03
CA LYS A 349 6.88 -5.58 18.19
C LYS A 349 7.37 -4.30 18.88
N ILE A 350 7.45 -3.19 18.15
CA ILE A 350 7.88 -1.88 18.68
C ILE A 350 6.93 -1.35 19.76
N ASP A 351 5.63 -1.65 19.66
CA ASP A 351 4.62 -1.19 20.62
C ASP A 351 3.80 -2.37 21.19
N LYS A 352 3.60 -2.39 22.50
CA LYS A 352 2.74 -3.38 23.15
C LYS A 352 1.26 -3.16 22.84
N HIS A 353 0.89 -1.93 22.48
CA HIS A 353 -0.47 -1.57 22.11
C HIS A 353 -0.66 -1.64 20.59
N PRO A 354 -1.84 -2.09 20.11
CA PRO A 354 -2.16 -2.05 18.69
C PRO A 354 -2.15 -0.61 18.16
N LEU A 355 -1.49 -0.39 17.03
CA LEU A 355 -1.54 0.90 16.34
C LEU A 355 -2.80 0.95 15.47
N THR A 356 -3.43 2.13 15.40
CA THR A 356 -4.63 2.36 14.59
C THR A 356 -4.29 3.21 13.37
N LEU A 357 -4.85 2.86 12.22
CA LEU A 357 -4.73 3.65 10.99
C LEU A 357 -5.40 5.01 11.17
N ARG A 358 -4.67 6.07 10.86
CA ARG A 358 -5.11 7.47 10.97
C ARG A 358 -5.17 8.12 9.60
N TYR A 359 -6.18 8.96 9.43
CA TYR A 359 -6.42 9.74 8.21
C TYR A 359 -6.15 11.25 8.41
N GLU A 360 -5.91 11.64 9.67
CA GLU A 360 -5.70 13.00 10.14
C GLU A 360 -4.63 13.03 11.23
N PRO A 361 -3.96 14.18 11.44
CA PRO A 361 -2.99 14.35 12.52
C PRO A 361 -3.54 13.89 13.88
N ALA A 362 -2.69 13.26 14.67
CA ALA A 362 -2.99 12.86 16.03
C ALA A 362 -2.93 14.08 16.96
N GLU A 363 -3.95 14.24 17.82
CA GLU A 363 -4.09 15.40 18.71
C GLU A 363 -3.01 15.47 19.80
N ASN A 364 -2.45 14.31 20.16
CA ASN A 364 -1.37 14.15 21.13
C ASN A 364 0.04 14.34 20.52
N HIS A 365 0.14 14.69 19.24
CA HIS A 365 1.42 14.82 18.54
C HIS A 365 1.47 16.16 17.77
N ILE A 366 1.90 17.20 18.48
CA ILE A 366 1.90 18.61 18.02
C ILE A 366 3.15 18.92 17.17
N ASP A 367 4.23 18.15 17.36
CA ASP A 367 5.54 18.31 16.72
C ASP A 367 5.69 17.52 15.40
N LYS A 368 6.91 17.42 14.88
CA LYS A 368 7.28 16.66 13.67
C LYS A 368 6.98 15.17 13.86
N TYR A 369 6.33 14.53 12.89
CA TYR A 369 6.02 13.10 12.95
C TYR A 369 7.20 12.33 12.41
N PHE A 370 7.71 11.38 13.18
CA PHE A 370 8.76 10.46 12.75
C PHE A 370 8.23 9.03 12.76
N CYS A 371 8.72 8.22 11.83
CA CYS A 371 8.37 6.81 11.78
C CYS A 371 9.29 6.01 12.71
N GLU A 372 8.75 5.28 13.67
CA GLU A 372 9.54 4.45 14.62
C GLU A 372 10.33 3.30 13.96
N ILE A 373 10.16 3.07 12.65
CA ILE A 373 10.81 1.97 11.91
C ILE A 373 11.98 2.50 11.07
N CYS A 374 11.75 3.58 10.31
CA CYS A 374 12.75 4.15 9.43
C CYS A 374 13.42 5.40 9.99
N GLU A 375 12.91 5.94 11.11
CA GLU A 375 13.35 7.17 11.76
C GLU A 375 13.17 8.45 10.93
N ASP A 376 12.52 8.35 9.76
CA ASP A 376 12.30 9.49 8.88
C ASP A 376 11.07 10.31 9.29
N GLU A 377 11.17 11.62 9.04
CA GLU A 377 10.06 12.55 9.19
C GLU A 377 9.01 12.30 8.11
N PHE A 378 7.72 12.38 8.47
CA PHE A 378 6.64 12.17 7.52
C PHE A 378 5.44 13.09 7.71
N SER A 379 4.64 13.16 6.64
CA SER A 379 3.44 13.99 6.59
C SER A 379 2.28 13.31 7.33
N PRO A 380 1.71 13.92 8.39
CA PRO A 380 0.52 13.38 9.08
C PRO A 380 -0.77 13.51 8.24
N TRP A 381 -0.64 13.94 6.99
CA TRP A 381 -1.74 14.04 6.03
C TRP A 381 -1.82 12.83 5.09
N LYS A 382 -0.72 12.08 4.95
CA LYS A 382 -0.76 10.71 4.42
C LYS A 382 -1.37 9.81 5.48
N TRP A 383 -1.87 8.65 5.10
CA TRP A 383 -2.30 7.66 6.09
C TRP A 383 -1.08 7.07 6.79
N PHE A 384 -1.21 6.89 8.11
CA PHE A 384 -0.15 6.39 8.97
C PHE A 384 -0.76 5.63 10.14
N TYR A 385 0.04 4.80 10.79
CA TYR A 385 -0.38 4.12 12.02
C TYR A 385 0.07 4.91 13.24
N HIS A 386 -0.80 5.00 14.23
CA HIS A 386 -0.52 5.70 15.47
C HIS A 386 -1.07 4.95 16.68
N CYS A 387 -0.29 4.92 17.75
CA CYS A 387 -0.72 4.49 19.06
C CYS A 387 -0.98 5.71 19.95
N SER A 388 -2.25 6.00 20.27
CA SER A 388 -2.57 7.14 21.14
C SER A 388 -2.02 7.02 22.56
N THR A 389 -1.80 5.80 23.04
CA THR A 389 -1.30 5.52 24.40
C THR A 389 0.19 5.81 24.51
N CYS A 390 0.99 5.34 23.55
CA CYS A 390 2.45 5.51 23.56
C CYS A 390 2.92 6.73 22.77
N ALA A 391 2.03 7.39 22.04
CA ALA A 391 2.32 8.45 21.08
C ALA A 391 3.28 8.04 19.93
N GLN A 392 3.43 6.74 19.68
CA GLN A 392 4.28 6.20 18.61
C GLN A 392 3.59 6.22 17.25
N SER A 393 4.36 6.49 16.21
CA SER A 393 3.86 6.68 14.85
C SER A 393 4.71 5.98 13.81
N MET A 394 4.09 5.42 12.77
CA MET A 394 4.82 4.76 11.69
C MET A 394 4.12 4.96 10.35
N HIS A 395 4.91 5.02 9.28
CA HIS A 395 4.40 4.99 7.92
C HIS A 395 3.47 3.78 7.71
N ALA A 396 2.39 3.97 6.96
CA ALA A 396 1.55 2.86 6.53
C ALA A 396 2.32 1.81 5.71
N ALA A 397 3.37 2.23 4.99
CA ALA A 397 4.24 1.35 4.23
C ALA A 397 5.24 0.56 5.09
N CYS A 398 5.78 1.16 6.16
CA CYS A 398 6.73 0.49 7.06
C CYS A 398 6.04 -0.47 8.03
N ALA A 399 4.82 -0.15 8.45
CA ALA A 399 4.04 -0.90 9.45
C ALA A 399 3.99 -2.43 9.25
N PRO A 400 3.80 -2.96 8.03
CA PRO A 400 3.74 -4.40 7.80
C PRO A 400 5.09 -5.14 7.86
N LEU A 401 6.23 -4.44 8.02
CA LEU A 401 7.58 -5.02 7.99
C LEU A 401 7.99 -5.65 9.33
N ILE A 402 7.38 -6.79 9.68
CA ILE A 402 7.63 -7.49 10.95
C ILE A 402 9.06 -8.05 11.06
N LEU A 403 9.68 -8.42 9.92
CA LEU A 403 10.98 -9.11 9.87
C LEU A 403 12.16 -8.21 9.47
N GLN A 404 11.92 -7.07 8.81
CA GLN A 404 12.97 -6.22 8.21
C GLN A 404 13.37 -5.03 9.11
N CYS A 405 13.04 -5.07 10.39
CA CYS A 405 13.27 -3.99 11.35
C CYS A 405 14.75 -3.74 11.72
N GLU A 406 15.69 -3.97 10.83
CA GLU A 406 17.10 -3.65 11.06
C GLU A 406 17.65 -2.93 9.81
N GLN A 407 17.61 -1.60 9.87
CA GLN A 407 18.34 -0.59 9.06
C GLN A 407 17.58 0.07 7.89
N ASN A 408 17.53 1.42 7.95
CA ASN A 408 17.14 2.41 6.94
C ASN A 408 16.15 1.95 5.87
N THR A 409 14.87 2.21 6.10
CA THR A 409 13.82 2.09 5.07
C THR A 409 13.45 3.43 4.43
N TYR A 410 14.36 4.41 4.43
CA TYR A 410 14.19 5.66 3.67
C TYR A 410 14.23 5.39 2.16
N ALA A 411 13.09 5.00 1.61
CA ALA A 411 12.85 5.10 0.19
C ALA A 411 12.39 6.53 -0.10
N TYR A 412 13.08 7.24 -1.01
CA TYR A 412 12.55 8.43 -1.67
C TYR A 412 11.14 8.19 -2.25
N ASN A 413 10.84 6.92 -2.50
CA ASN A 413 9.55 6.42 -2.91
C ASN A 413 8.99 5.40 -1.89
N GLU A 414 8.24 5.86 -0.88
CA GLU A 414 7.49 5.01 0.08
C GLU A 414 6.66 3.91 -0.60
N LYS A 415 6.25 4.12 -1.87
CA LYS A 415 5.57 3.09 -2.66
C LYS A 415 6.39 1.82 -2.76
N CYS A 416 7.72 1.88 -2.89
CA CYS A 416 8.59 0.72 -3.04
C CYS A 416 8.58 -0.22 -1.83
N VAL A 417 8.33 0.30 -0.62
CA VAL A 417 8.22 -0.55 0.58
C VAL A 417 6.89 -1.28 0.59
N TYR A 418 5.81 -0.55 0.28
CA TYR A 418 4.45 -1.08 0.20
C TYR A 418 4.19 -1.95 -1.05
N GLU A 419 5.02 -1.80 -2.09
CA GLU A 419 4.84 -2.43 -3.40
C GLU A 419 4.82 -3.96 -3.31
N PHE A 420 5.58 -4.54 -2.38
CA PHE A 420 5.74 -5.99 -2.26
C PHE A 420 4.87 -6.64 -1.18
N LEU A 421 3.83 -5.96 -0.69
CA LEU A 421 2.92 -6.53 0.32
C LEU A 421 2.20 -7.82 -0.11
N ASN A 422 2.04 -8.02 -1.42
CA ASN A 422 1.42 -9.22 -1.97
C ASN A 422 2.45 -10.24 -2.48
N VAL A 423 3.74 -10.05 -2.15
CA VAL A 423 4.84 -10.95 -2.49
C VAL A 423 5.28 -11.70 -1.24
N LYS A 424 5.16 -13.03 -1.27
CA LYS A 424 5.74 -13.92 -0.27
C LYS A 424 7.21 -14.10 -0.60
N PHE A 425 8.08 -13.39 0.11
CA PHE A 425 9.53 -13.59 0.04
C PHE A 425 9.91 -14.94 0.67
N GLY A 426 11.09 -15.42 0.30
CA GLY A 426 11.56 -16.77 0.60
C GLY A 426 11.61 -17.66 -0.65
N GLY A 427 12.19 -18.83 -0.48
CA GLY A 427 12.58 -19.70 -1.60
C GLY A 427 14.02 -19.44 -2.04
N THR A 428 14.60 -20.43 -2.69
CA THR A 428 16.01 -20.43 -3.05
C THR A 428 16.21 -20.60 -4.54
N LEU A 429 17.24 -19.96 -5.07
CA LEU A 429 17.70 -20.09 -6.44
C LEU A 429 19.14 -20.58 -6.44
N GLU A 430 19.40 -21.62 -7.22
CA GLU A 430 20.75 -22.11 -7.51
C GLU A 430 21.14 -21.67 -8.91
N ILE A 431 22.33 -21.12 -9.07
CA ILE A 431 22.87 -20.70 -10.37
C ILE A 431 24.28 -21.24 -10.55
N LYS A 432 24.68 -21.54 -11.78
CA LYS A 432 26.03 -22.05 -12.06
C LYS A 432 27.14 -21.03 -11.76
N ALA A 433 26.82 -19.74 -11.82
CA ALA A 433 27.78 -18.65 -11.63
C ALA A 433 28.14 -18.38 -10.16
N HIS A 434 27.42 -18.96 -9.20
CA HIS A 434 27.67 -18.76 -7.78
C HIS A 434 27.39 -20.05 -6.99
N PRO A 435 28.34 -20.55 -6.19
CA PRO A 435 28.23 -21.88 -5.57
C PRO A 435 27.18 -21.97 -4.45
N HIS A 436 26.81 -20.85 -3.82
CA HIS A 436 25.85 -20.83 -2.72
C HIS A 436 24.41 -20.63 -3.20
N ARG A 437 23.46 -21.09 -2.39
CA ARG A 437 22.03 -20.86 -2.64
C ARG A 437 21.70 -19.40 -2.41
N LEU A 438 21.03 -18.78 -3.38
CA LEU A 438 20.55 -17.41 -3.26
C LEU A 438 19.12 -17.42 -2.72
N VAL A 439 18.80 -16.51 -1.82
CA VAL A 439 17.46 -16.41 -1.23
C VAL A 439 16.71 -15.24 -1.85
N PHE A 440 15.44 -15.46 -2.18
CA PHE A 440 14.55 -14.42 -2.69
C PHE A 440 14.09 -13.50 -1.55
N VAL A 441 14.51 -12.23 -1.58
CA VAL A 441 14.23 -11.26 -0.50
C VAL A 441 13.99 -9.86 -1.08
N GLN A 442 13.52 -8.95 -0.24
CA GLN A 442 13.55 -7.52 -0.53
C GLN A 442 14.94 -6.99 -0.20
N GLY A 443 15.52 -6.21 -1.13
CA GLY A 443 16.84 -5.62 -0.93
C GLY A 443 16.85 -4.51 0.11
N LEU A 444 17.94 -4.46 0.87
CA LEU A 444 18.26 -3.43 1.85
C LEU A 444 19.29 -2.45 1.27
N GLU A 445 19.48 -1.30 1.93
CA GLU A 445 20.55 -0.35 1.57
C GLU A 445 21.93 -1.02 1.64
N THR A 446 22.15 -1.89 2.63
CA THR A 446 23.40 -2.62 2.83
C THR A 446 23.70 -3.66 1.75
N ASP A 447 22.70 -4.06 0.95
CA ASP A 447 22.90 -5.05 -0.12
C ASP A 447 23.65 -4.46 -1.32
N GLY A 448 23.80 -3.14 -1.39
CA GLY A 448 24.62 -2.47 -2.40
C GLY A 448 24.05 -2.58 -3.81
N LYS A 449 24.94 -2.78 -4.80
CA LYS A 449 24.60 -2.79 -6.23
C LYS A 449 24.43 -4.19 -6.78
N CYS A 450 23.58 -4.31 -7.79
CA CYS A 450 23.39 -5.54 -8.53
C CYS A 450 24.68 -5.95 -9.26
N VAL A 451 25.04 -7.23 -9.20
CA VAL A 451 26.24 -7.73 -9.91
C VAL A 451 26.11 -7.67 -11.44
N LYS A 452 24.90 -7.52 -11.98
CA LYS A 452 24.64 -7.54 -13.44
C LYS A 452 24.38 -6.15 -14.03
N CYS A 453 23.80 -5.24 -13.26
CA CYS A 453 23.38 -3.94 -13.76
C CYS A 453 23.84 -2.83 -12.81
N PRO A 454 23.94 -1.58 -13.25
CA PRO A 454 24.53 -0.51 -12.45
C PRO A 454 23.64 -0.02 -11.29
N TRP A 455 22.43 -0.57 -11.13
CA TRP A 455 21.40 -0.09 -10.22
C TRP A 455 21.54 -0.66 -8.80
N GLN A 456 21.13 0.12 -7.80
CA GLN A 456 21.08 -0.30 -6.39
C GLN A 456 20.01 -1.37 -6.16
N LEU A 457 20.28 -2.29 -5.23
CA LEU A 457 19.40 -3.40 -4.87
C LEU A 457 18.32 -3.02 -3.84
N GLN A 458 18.55 -1.94 -3.10
CA GLN A 458 17.66 -1.45 -2.06
C GLN A 458 16.21 -1.27 -2.53
N TYR A 459 15.26 -1.75 -1.72
CA TYR A 459 13.82 -1.68 -1.94
C TYR A 459 13.35 -2.30 -3.26
N ARG A 460 14.08 -3.27 -3.79
CA ARG A 460 13.67 -4.07 -4.96
C ARG A 460 13.55 -5.54 -4.58
N MET A 461 12.86 -6.30 -5.42
CA MET A 461 12.93 -7.76 -5.39
C MET A 461 14.32 -8.21 -5.86
N ILE A 462 15.03 -8.96 -5.02
CA ILE A 462 16.41 -9.39 -5.29
C ILE A 462 16.61 -10.86 -4.91
N PHE A 463 17.71 -11.41 -5.39
CA PHE A 463 18.29 -12.64 -4.86
C PHE A 463 19.64 -12.31 -4.27
N LYS A 464 19.90 -12.74 -3.03
CA LYS A 464 21.20 -12.55 -2.38
C LYS A 464 21.69 -13.82 -1.71
N CYS A 465 23.00 -13.97 -1.66
CA CYS A 465 23.65 -15.01 -0.88
C CYS A 465 23.56 -14.66 0.62
N LEU A 466 23.22 -15.65 1.45
CA LEU A 466 23.23 -15.49 2.92
C LEU A 466 24.48 -16.11 3.57
N GLU A 467 25.34 -16.75 2.78
CA GLU A 467 26.56 -17.42 3.24
C GLU A 467 27.78 -16.48 3.28
N GLY A 468 27.55 -15.18 3.55
CA GLY A 468 28.61 -14.18 3.72
C GLY A 468 29.27 -13.69 2.43
N CYS A 469 28.70 -13.97 1.26
CA CYS A 469 29.14 -13.39 -0.01
C CYS A 469 28.36 -12.13 -0.33
N ASP A 470 29.02 -11.08 -0.84
CA ASP A 470 28.39 -9.85 -1.36
C ASP A 470 27.74 -10.07 -2.75
N PHE A 471 27.24 -11.28 -2.99
CA PHE A 471 26.68 -11.67 -4.27
C PHE A 471 25.17 -11.51 -4.27
N ALA A 472 24.68 -10.50 -4.98
CA ALA A 472 23.27 -10.22 -5.12
C ALA A 472 22.91 -9.59 -6.47
N PHE A 473 21.69 -9.86 -6.97
CA PHE A 473 21.17 -9.23 -8.18
C PHE A 473 19.67 -9.00 -8.11
N HIS A 474 19.17 -8.08 -8.95
CA HIS A 474 17.75 -7.88 -9.13
C HIS A 474 17.05 -9.13 -9.66
N TYR A 475 15.80 -9.30 -9.26
CA TYR A 475 14.91 -10.34 -9.75
C TYR A 475 14.87 -10.43 -11.29
N ASP A 476 14.80 -9.30 -12.01
CA ASP A 476 14.79 -9.30 -13.49
C ASP A 476 16.15 -9.67 -14.09
N CYS A 477 17.24 -9.37 -13.38
CA CYS A 477 18.57 -9.82 -13.76
C CYS A 477 18.71 -11.35 -13.59
N ALA A 478 18.10 -11.90 -12.54
CA ALA A 478 18.04 -13.34 -12.26
C ALA A 478 17.32 -14.12 -13.35
N SER A 479 16.13 -13.64 -13.73
CA SER A 479 15.22 -14.35 -14.63
C SER A 479 15.88 -14.62 -15.99
N SER A 480 16.72 -13.68 -16.45
CA SER A 480 17.52 -13.81 -17.66
C SER A 480 18.67 -14.83 -17.58
N PHE A 481 19.21 -15.14 -16.40
CA PHE A 481 20.24 -16.17 -16.25
C PHE A 481 19.65 -17.57 -16.40
N VAL A 482 18.47 -17.80 -15.83
CA VAL A 482 17.80 -19.11 -15.87
C VAL A 482 17.27 -19.40 -17.27
N SER A 483 16.72 -18.40 -17.96
CA SER A 483 16.23 -18.55 -19.34
C SER A 483 17.35 -18.79 -20.37
N CYS A 484 18.57 -18.29 -20.13
CA CYS A 484 19.74 -18.63 -20.96
C CYS A 484 20.24 -20.06 -20.73
N SER A 485 20.02 -20.66 -19.55
CA SER A 485 20.43 -22.05 -19.30
C SER A 485 19.47 -23.11 -19.85
N SER A 486 18.23 -22.75 -20.22
CA SER A 486 17.23 -23.65 -20.80
C SER A 486 17.18 -23.64 -22.33
N SER A 487 18.05 -22.89 -23.01
CA SER A 487 18.20 -22.88 -24.48
C SER A 487 19.35 -23.79 -24.97
N LEU A 488 19.94 -24.59 -24.09
CA LEU A 488 20.92 -25.64 -24.38
C LEU A 488 20.54 -26.92 -23.62
N ALA A 489 19.45 -27.57 -24.03
CA ALA A 489 19.14 -28.96 -23.71
C ALA A 489 18.26 -29.55 -24.81
#